data_AF-A0A2T4WCZ5-F1
#
_entry.id   AF-A0A2T4WCZ5-F1
#
_cell.length_a   1.000
_cell.length_b   1.000
_cell.length_c   1.000
_cell.angle_alpha   90.00
_cell.angle_beta   90.00
_cell.angle_gamma   90.00
#
_symmetry.space_group_name_H-M   'P 1'
#
loop_
_entity.id
_entity.type
_entity.pdbx_description
1 polymer ?
#
loop_
_entity_poly.entity_id
_entity_poly.type
_entity_poly.pdbx_seq_one_letter_code
_entity_poly.pdbx_strand_id
1 'polypeptide(L)'
;MLRLFKFLLFTLILGSCVPDESFFEGLNTAYPAIEYPTDNPNNAAAATLGERLFFDPILSVDSSISCGSCHKPELGFATNDRVTPGVGGALGKRNSPSLLNVGFQPYFMREGGVPSLEMQVLVPLGDATEMAHNVVDAVRRLNRNTSYRNEFLTVYGDTASPFLLVRALANFERTLIDFDAPFDQFIQGDATALSSDAIKGGKLFYGKAACVQCHSGVLLTDFGFANNGTAILDSSDYGRELLTNESGDRYLFKIPSLRKVQITTPYMHDGSVATLADVVEQYNAGGMNHSFTDSRIEPLDLSVTEKEQLVAFLASL
;
A
#
# COMPACT_ATOMS: atom_id res chain seq x y z
N MET A 1 62.68 54.16 12.59
CA MET A 1 62.46 53.01 11.68
C MET A 1 62.72 51.76 12.52
N LEU A 2 61.85 50.77 12.72
CA LEU A 2 60.68 50.27 12.00
C LEU A 2 59.79 49.57 13.04
N ARG A 3 58.47 49.84 13.06
CA ARG A 3 57.49 49.15 13.93
C ARG A 3 57.02 47.87 13.24
N LEU A 4 57.13 46.70 13.87
CA LEU A 4 56.50 45.47 13.39
C LEU A 4 55.02 45.43 13.82
N PHE A 5 54.14 45.51 12.83
CA PHE A 5 52.69 45.31 12.95
C PHE A 5 52.39 43.81 13.16
N LYS A 6 51.66 43.46 14.23
CA LYS A 6 51.01 42.16 14.35
C LYS A 6 49.64 42.24 13.65
N PHE A 7 49.52 41.55 12.52
CA PHE A 7 48.22 41.33 11.87
C PHE A 7 47.52 40.16 12.58
N LEU A 8 46.36 40.43 13.18
CA LEU A 8 45.42 39.39 13.61
C LEU A 8 44.69 38.89 12.35
N LEU A 9 44.92 37.64 11.97
CA LEU A 9 44.18 36.97 10.91
C LEU A 9 42.87 36.44 11.51
N PHE A 10 41.75 37.08 11.22
CA PHE A 10 40.42 36.61 11.60
C PHE A 10 39.99 35.56 10.57
N THR A 11 40.22 34.28 10.86
CA THR A 11 39.70 33.17 10.06
C THR A 11 38.19 33.09 10.26
N LEU A 12 37.44 33.52 9.24
CA LEU A 12 36.01 33.35 9.13
C LEU A 12 35.73 31.85 8.86
N ILE A 13 35.31 31.12 9.89
CA ILE A 13 34.83 29.75 9.74
C ILE A 13 33.43 29.84 9.11
N LEU A 14 33.37 29.71 7.79
CA LEU A 14 32.12 29.42 7.09
C LEU A 14 31.71 28.00 7.50
N GLY A 15 30.82 27.90 8.48
CA GLY A 15 30.16 26.64 8.80
C GLY A 15 29.33 26.20 7.61
N SER A 16 29.83 25.22 6.86
CA SER A 16 29.04 24.50 5.88
C SER A 16 27.89 23.83 6.62
N CYS A 17 26.67 24.33 6.46
CA CYS A 17 25.46 23.57 6.77
C CYS A 17 25.40 22.41 5.78
N VAL A 18 26.14 21.34 6.05
CA VAL A 18 25.82 20.03 5.49
C VAL A 18 24.50 19.64 6.15
N PRO A 19 23.40 19.48 5.39
CA PRO A 19 22.19 18.92 5.96
C PRO A 19 22.59 17.59 6.57
N ASP A 20 22.19 17.37 7.81
CA ASP A 20 22.45 16.12 8.51
C ASP A 20 21.60 15.02 7.85
N GLU A 21 22.12 14.51 6.71
CA GLU A 21 21.61 13.46 5.82
C GLU A 21 21.90 12.06 6.38
N SER A 22 22.68 11.98 7.47
CA SER A 22 23.12 10.75 8.16
C SER A 22 22.00 9.82 8.61
N PHE A 23 20.77 10.31 8.59
CA PHE A 23 19.60 9.58 9.04
C PHE A 23 18.98 8.68 7.95
N PHE A 24 19.14 9.05 6.69
CA PHE A 24 18.82 8.16 5.56
C PHE A 24 20.04 7.31 5.16
N GLU A 25 21.24 7.64 5.66
CA GLU A 25 22.45 6.84 5.45
C GLU A 25 22.26 5.43 6.04
N GLY A 26 22.38 4.42 5.18
CA GLY A 26 22.18 3.01 5.53
C GLY A 26 20.82 2.44 5.17
N LEU A 27 19.89 3.24 4.64
CA LEU A 27 18.70 2.72 3.97
C LEU A 27 19.14 1.91 2.75
N ASN A 28 18.72 0.65 2.65
CA ASN A 28 18.92 -0.12 1.43
C ASN A 28 18.05 0.52 0.33
N THR A 29 18.66 1.22 -0.62
CA THR A 29 17.97 1.92 -1.71
C THR A 29 17.78 1.04 -2.95
N ALA A 30 18.15 -0.24 -2.89
CA ALA A 30 17.89 -1.19 -3.96
C ALA A 30 16.43 -1.65 -3.93
N TYR A 31 15.72 -1.44 -5.04
CA TYR A 31 14.38 -1.98 -5.21
C TYR A 31 14.42 -3.47 -5.55
N PRO A 32 13.56 -4.29 -4.94
CA PRO A 32 13.49 -5.71 -5.23
C PRO A 32 13.03 -5.94 -6.69
N ALA A 33 13.52 -7.02 -7.29
CA ALA A 33 12.93 -7.53 -8.53
C ALA A 33 11.62 -8.26 -8.20
N ILE A 34 10.61 -8.14 -9.07
CA ILE A 34 9.38 -8.94 -8.93
C ILE A 34 9.72 -10.42 -9.12
N GLU A 35 9.21 -11.23 -8.19
CA GLU A 35 9.24 -12.68 -8.31
C GLU A 35 7.99 -13.19 -9.02
N TYR A 36 8.20 -14.08 -9.98
CA TYR A 36 7.14 -14.77 -10.71
C TYR A 36 7.18 -16.26 -10.35
N PRO A 37 6.04 -16.87 -9.98
CA PRO A 37 6.01 -18.29 -9.69
C PRO A 37 6.23 -19.10 -10.98
N THR A 38 6.78 -20.31 -10.85
CA THR A 38 7.17 -21.15 -11.99
C THR A 38 5.99 -21.46 -12.93
N ASP A 39 4.79 -21.55 -12.38
CA ASP A 39 3.55 -21.84 -13.10
C ASP A 39 2.77 -20.57 -13.52
N ASN A 40 3.32 -19.38 -13.28
CA ASN A 40 2.84 -18.11 -13.82
C ASN A 40 4.02 -17.14 -14.09
N PRO A 41 4.91 -17.47 -15.05
CA PRO A 41 6.07 -16.65 -15.39
C PRO A 41 5.64 -15.29 -15.97
N ASN A 42 6.56 -14.32 -15.95
CA ASN A 42 6.33 -13.02 -16.58
C ASN A 42 5.89 -13.17 -18.04
N ASN A 43 4.68 -12.73 -18.33
CA ASN A 43 4.08 -12.80 -19.65
C ASN A 43 3.34 -11.50 -19.96
N ALA A 44 3.95 -10.66 -20.81
CA ALA A 44 3.37 -9.37 -21.20
C ALA A 44 2.01 -9.50 -21.89
N ALA A 45 1.79 -10.54 -22.70
CA ALA A 45 0.50 -10.76 -23.36
C ALA A 45 -0.57 -11.18 -22.34
N ALA A 46 -0.21 -11.96 -21.33
CA ALA A 46 -1.08 -12.27 -20.20
C ALA A 46 -1.40 -11.03 -19.36
N ALA A 47 -0.42 -10.13 -19.15
CA ALA A 47 -0.64 -8.86 -18.45
C ALA A 47 -1.62 -7.95 -19.21
N THR A 48 -1.51 -7.83 -20.54
CA THR A 48 -2.48 -7.05 -21.35
C THR A 48 -3.89 -7.65 -21.28
N LEU A 49 -4.03 -8.98 -21.36
CA LEU A 49 -5.32 -9.63 -21.15
C LEU A 49 -5.84 -9.42 -19.72
N GLY A 50 -4.96 -9.49 -18.73
CA GLY A 50 -5.26 -9.21 -17.32
C GLY A 50 -5.77 -7.79 -17.09
N GLU A 51 -5.10 -6.79 -17.65
CA GLU A 51 -5.50 -5.38 -17.60
C GLU A 51 -6.92 -5.20 -18.16
N ARG A 52 -7.17 -5.77 -19.34
CA ARG A 52 -8.49 -5.73 -19.96
C ARG A 52 -9.55 -6.33 -19.04
N LEU A 53 -9.29 -7.51 -18.47
CA LEU A 53 -10.20 -8.18 -17.54
C LEU A 53 -10.39 -7.39 -16.23
N PHE A 54 -9.36 -6.70 -15.75
CA PHE A 54 -9.37 -5.92 -14.52
C PHE A 54 -10.36 -4.75 -14.61
N PHE A 55 -10.47 -4.13 -15.77
CA PHE A 55 -11.37 -2.98 -16.00
C PHE A 55 -12.73 -3.37 -16.61
N ASP A 56 -12.87 -4.55 -17.21
CA ASP A 56 -14.13 -5.02 -17.79
C ASP A 56 -15.07 -5.61 -16.71
N PRO A 57 -16.32 -5.13 -16.58
CA PRO A 57 -17.24 -5.64 -15.57
C PRO A 57 -17.75 -7.06 -15.86
N ILE A 58 -17.41 -7.67 -17.00
CA ILE A 58 -17.85 -9.01 -17.42
C ILE A 58 -17.70 -10.09 -16.33
N LEU A 59 -16.79 -9.93 -15.38
CA LEU A 59 -16.51 -10.88 -14.32
C LEU A 59 -17.47 -10.80 -13.11
N SER A 60 -18.21 -9.71 -12.90
CA SER A 60 -19.20 -9.65 -11.81
C SER A 60 -20.51 -10.34 -12.21
N VAL A 61 -21.27 -10.83 -11.24
CA VAL A 61 -22.44 -11.69 -11.51
C VAL A 61 -23.47 -11.05 -12.44
N ASP A 62 -23.66 -9.73 -12.35
CA ASP A 62 -24.59 -8.94 -13.16
C ASP A 62 -23.90 -8.06 -14.22
N SER A 63 -22.57 -8.17 -14.36
CA SER A 63 -21.74 -7.33 -15.24
C SER A 63 -21.81 -5.83 -14.93
N SER A 64 -22.01 -5.44 -13.67
CA SER A 64 -22.09 -4.03 -13.26
C SER A 64 -20.78 -3.46 -12.72
N ILE A 65 -19.91 -4.29 -12.13
CA ILE A 65 -18.65 -3.87 -11.51
C ILE A 65 -17.45 -4.69 -12.00
N SER A 66 -16.27 -4.08 -11.94
CA SER A 66 -14.97 -4.67 -12.24
C SER A 66 -13.99 -4.46 -11.08
N CYS A 67 -12.81 -5.07 -11.12
CA CYS A 67 -11.75 -4.79 -10.14
C CYS A 67 -11.43 -3.28 -10.10
N GLY A 68 -11.36 -2.65 -11.27
CA GLY A 68 -11.14 -1.20 -11.42
C GLY A 68 -12.27 -0.31 -10.87
N SER A 69 -13.44 -0.87 -10.53
CA SER A 69 -14.49 -0.10 -9.84
C SER A 69 -14.11 0.23 -8.40
N CYS A 70 -13.33 -0.65 -7.76
CA CYS A 70 -12.82 -0.48 -6.39
C CYS A 70 -11.35 -0.05 -6.35
N HIS A 71 -10.57 -0.38 -7.38
CA HIS A 71 -9.13 -0.11 -7.45
C HIS A 71 -8.83 0.89 -8.58
N LYS A 72 -9.01 2.19 -8.28
CA LYS A 72 -9.00 3.29 -9.26
C LYS A 72 -7.56 3.75 -9.56
N PRO A 73 -7.07 3.70 -10.81
CA PRO A 73 -5.67 4.01 -11.13
C PRO A 73 -5.22 5.40 -10.64
N GLU A 74 -6.08 6.41 -10.75
CA GLU A 74 -5.82 7.78 -10.34
C GLU A 74 -5.66 7.96 -8.81
N LEU A 75 -6.06 6.95 -8.03
CA LEU A 75 -5.90 6.89 -6.58
C LEU A 75 -4.86 5.84 -6.17
N GLY A 76 -3.90 5.53 -7.04
CA GLY A 76 -2.93 4.47 -6.80
C GLY A 76 -3.59 3.11 -6.67
N PHE A 77 -4.63 2.84 -7.47
CA PHE A 77 -5.42 1.61 -7.39
C PHE A 77 -6.08 1.38 -6.02
N ALA A 78 -6.35 2.45 -5.26
CA ALA A 78 -7.19 2.43 -4.07
C ALA A 78 -8.61 2.93 -4.40
N THR A 79 -9.41 3.16 -3.37
CA THR A 79 -10.71 3.81 -3.46
C THR A 79 -10.78 5.06 -2.59
N ASN A 80 -11.65 6.00 -2.95
CA ASN A 80 -12.03 7.16 -2.13
C ASN A 80 -13.31 6.93 -1.32
N ASP A 81 -13.91 5.75 -1.40
CA ASP A 81 -15.02 5.37 -0.53
C ASP A 81 -14.48 4.88 0.83
N ARG A 82 -15.26 5.11 1.90
CA ARG A 82 -14.97 4.46 3.18
C ARG A 82 -15.00 2.93 3.04
N VAL A 83 -16.06 2.42 2.42
CA VAL A 83 -16.24 1.03 1.97
C VAL A 83 -16.89 1.10 0.60
N THR A 84 -16.26 0.54 -0.43
CA THR A 84 -16.82 0.57 -1.78
C THR A 84 -17.98 -0.41 -1.90
N PRO A 85 -19.12 -0.01 -2.49
CA PRO A 85 -20.24 -0.92 -2.74
C PRO A 85 -19.92 -1.94 -3.84
N GLY A 86 -20.24 -3.20 -3.59
CA GLY A 86 -20.25 -4.26 -4.61
C GLY A 86 -21.57 -4.34 -5.37
N VAL A 87 -21.83 -5.51 -5.96
CA VAL A 87 -23.04 -5.79 -6.73
C VAL A 87 -24.30 -5.51 -5.91
N GLY A 88 -25.27 -4.83 -6.52
CA GLY A 88 -26.52 -4.45 -5.86
C GLY A 88 -26.36 -3.42 -4.72
N GLY A 89 -25.19 -2.77 -4.61
CA GLY A 89 -24.88 -1.83 -3.53
C GLY A 89 -24.55 -2.50 -2.20
N ALA A 90 -24.23 -3.80 -2.20
CA ALA A 90 -23.82 -4.51 -1.00
C ALA A 90 -22.52 -3.91 -0.43
N LEU A 91 -22.47 -3.67 0.88
CA LEU A 91 -21.29 -3.14 1.54
C LEU A 91 -20.55 -4.27 2.28
N GLY A 92 -19.24 -4.33 2.05
CA GLY A 92 -18.34 -5.12 2.87
C GLY A 92 -18.03 -4.43 4.20
N LYS A 93 -16.90 -4.81 4.81
CA LYS A 93 -16.46 -4.26 6.11
C LYS A 93 -15.28 -3.30 6.01
N ARG A 94 -14.60 -3.27 4.87
CA ARG A 94 -13.26 -2.70 4.75
C ARG A 94 -13.12 -1.79 3.56
N ASN A 95 -12.23 -0.82 3.71
CA ASN A 95 -11.76 0.02 2.62
C ASN A 95 -10.91 -0.83 1.63
N SER A 96 -11.01 -0.54 0.34
CA SER A 96 -10.21 -1.20 -0.70
C SER A 96 -8.79 -0.61 -0.73
N PRO A 97 -7.74 -1.40 -0.41
CA PRO A 97 -6.38 -0.90 -0.35
C PRO A 97 -5.83 -0.58 -1.75
N SER A 98 -4.76 0.21 -1.79
CA SER A 98 -3.95 0.38 -3.00
C SER A 98 -3.38 -0.97 -3.49
N LEU A 99 -3.31 -1.14 -4.81
CA LEU A 99 -2.60 -2.25 -5.46
C LEU A 99 -1.21 -1.87 -6.00
N LEU A 100 -0.74 -0.64 -5.74
CA LEU A 100 0.63 -0.29 -6.11
C LEU A 100 1.61 -1.18 -5.33
N ASN A 101 2.58 -1.72 -6.05
CA ASN A 101 3.61 -2.63 -5.54
C ASN A 101 3.04 -3.92 -4.92
N VAL A 102 1.80 -4.31 -5.24
CA VAL A 102 1.12 -5.50 -4.68
C VAL A 102 1.86 -6.80 -5.00
N GLY A 103 2.58 -6.84 -6.12
CA GLY A 103 3.40 -7.98 -6.55
C GLY A 103 4.54 -8.35 -5.60
N PHE A 104 4.92 -7.47 -4.66
CA PHE A 104 5.95 -7.74 -3.66
C PHE A 104 5.40 -8.25 -2.31
N GLN A 105 4.09 -8.36 -2.15
CA GLN A 105 3.50 -8.83 -0.89
C GLN A 105 3.71 -10.35 -0.72
N PRO A 106 4.12 -10.82 0.48
CA PRO A 106 4.29 -12.25 0.75
C PRO A 106 2.95 -12.99 0.95
N TYR A 107 1.89 -12.26 1.27
CA TYR A 107 0.53 -12.77 1.47
C TYR A 107 -0.50 -11.65 1.32
N PHE A 108 -1.73 -12.03 1.00
CA PHE A 108 -2.83 -11.16 0.61
C PHE A 108 -3.99 -11.19 1.61
N MET A 109 -4.95 -10.29 1.40
CA MET A 109 -5.98 -9.88 2.35
C MET A 109 -5.41 -9.18 3.58
N ARG A 110 -6.26 -8.57 4.41
CA ARG A 110 -5.82 -7.82 5.60
C ARG A 110 -5.47 -8.76 6.77
N GLU A 111 -5.96 -9.98 6.75
CA GLU A 111 -5.61 -11.05 7.69
C GLU A 111 -4.32 -11.76 7.31
N GLY A 112 -3.88 -11.65 6.06
CA GLY A 112 -2.66 -12.29 5.55
C GLY A 112 -2.71 -13.81 5.45
N GLY A 113 -3.85 -14.35 5.00
CA GLY A 113 -4.06 -15.80 4.85
C GLY A 113 -3.98 -16.33 3.43
N VAL A 114 -3.98 -15.45 2.43
CA VAL A 114 -3.98 -15.86 1.02
C VAL A 114 -2.53 -15.83 0.51
N PRO A 115 -1.98 -16.96 0.00
CA PRO A 115 -0.54 -17.08 -0.22
C PRO A 115 -0.05 -16.57 -1.58
N SER A 116 -0.95 -16.26 -2.53
CA SER A 116 -0.54 -15.79 -3.87
C SER A 116 -1.56 -14.80 -4.46
N LEU A 117 -1.10 -13.95 -5.38
CA LEU A 117 -1.97 -13.04 -6.13
C LEU A 117 -3.05 -13.80 -6.91
N GLU A 118 -2.68 -14.94 -7.52
CA GLU A 118 -3.61 -15.78 -8.27
C GLU A 118 -4.76 -16.28 -7.38
N MET A 119 -4.49 -16.62 -6.12
CA MET A 119 -5.53 -17.00 -5.17
C MET A 119 -6.32 -15.79 -4.68
N GLN A 120 -5.68 -14.62 -4.52
CA GLN A 120 -6.33 -13.40 -4.08
C GLN A 120 -7.47 -13.02 -5.03
N VAL A 121 -7.27 -13.11 -6.35
CA VAL A 121 -8.29 -12.81 -7.37
C VAL A 121 -9.61 -13.54 -7.15
N LEU A 122 -9.58 -14.76 -6.60
CA LEU A 122 -10.78 -15.55 -6.37
C LEU A 122 -11.64 -15.01 -5.22
N VAL A 123 -11.04 -14.27 -4.29
CA VAL A 123 -11.73 -13.70 -3.12
C VAL A 123 -12.74 -12.63 -3.54
N PRO A 124 -12.36 -11.50 -4.17
CA PRO A 124 -13.32 -10.47 -4.55
C PRO A 124 -14.28 -10.96 -5.64
N LEU A 125 -13.84 -11.91 -6.49
CA LEU A 125 -14.70 -12.52 -7.50
C LEU A 125 -15.88 -13.26 -6.87
N GLY A 126 -15.64 -14.01 -5.80
CA GLY A 126 -16.65 -14.84 -5.12
C GLY A 126 -17.39 -14.16 -3.98
N ASP A 127 -16.85 -13.09 -3.40
CA ASP A 127 -17.45 -12.40 -2.25
C ASP A 127 -18.81 -11.77 -2.60
N ALA A 128 -19.81 -12.03 -1.77
CA ALA A 128 -21.19 -11.60 -2.00
C ALA A 128 -21.38 -10.08 -1.82
N THR A 129 -20.44 -9.41 -1.17
CA THR A 129 -20.38 -7.95 -0.99
C THR A 129 -19.50 -7.26 -2.02
N GLU A 130 -18.88 -8.03 -2.93
CA GLU A 130 -18.06 -7.54 -4.03
C GLU A 130 -18.67 -7.99 -5.37
N MET A 131 -18.03 -8.91 -6.11
CA MET A 131 -18.45 -9.29 -7.47
C MET A 131 -19.51 -10.40 -7.50
N ALA A 132 -19.69 -11.13 -6.39
CA ALA A 132 -20.71 -12.14 -6.16
C ALA A 132 -20.83 -13.22 -7.26
N HIS A 133 -19.73 -13.57 -7.94
CA HIS A 133 -19.75 -14.47 -9.08
C HIS A 133 -18.93 -15.76 -8.85
N ASN A 134 -19.52 -16.89 -9.23
CA ASN A 134 -18.80 -18.15 -9.29
C ASN A 134 -17.77 -18.13 -10.44
N VAL A 135 -16.51 -18.44 -10.14
CA VAL A 135 -15.41 -18.42 -11.14
C VAL A 135 -15.68 -19.35 -12.36
N VAL A 136 -16.34 -20.49 -12.16
CA VAL A 136 -16.66 -21.41 -13.26
C VAL A 136 -17.72 -20.81 -14.18
N ASP A 137 -18.69 -20.08 -13.62
CA ASP A 137 -19.71 -19.37 -14.40
C ASP A 137 -19.10 -18.17 -15.14
N ALA A 138 -18.23 -17.40 -14.48
CA ALA A 138 -17.51 -16.27 -15.07
C ALA A 138 -16.69 -16.73 -16.30
N VAL A 139 -15.94 -17.83 -16.16
CA VAL A 139 -15.18 -18.41 -17.27
C VAL A 139 -16.08 -18.94 -18.39
N ARG A 140 -17.22 -19.57 -18.06
CA ARG A 140 -18.20 -19.96 -19.09
C ARG A 140 -18.74 -18.76 -19.86
N ARG A 141 -18.91 -17.61 -19.20
CA ARG A 141 -19.28 -16.34 -19.85
C ARG A 141 -18.16 -15.84 -20.77
N LEU A 142 -16.91 -15.84 -20.32
CA LEU A 142 -15.75 -15.48 -21.16
C LEU A 142 -15.67 -16.34 -22.42
N ASN A 143 -15.88 -17.65 -22.30
CA ASN A 143 -15.83 -18.57 -23.44
C ASN A 143 -17.01 -18.45 -24.42
N ARG A 144 -18.12 -17.82 -24.02
CA ARG A 144 -19.22 -17.45 -24.93
C ARG A 144 -18.96 -16.13 -25.66
N ASN A 145 -18.03 -15.32 -25.17
CA ASN A 145 -17.58 -14.10 -25.85
C ASN A 145 -16.45 -14.46 -26.83
N THR A 146 -16.70 -14.34 -28.13
CA THR A 146 -15.72 -14.68 -29.17
C THR A 146 -14.42 -13.89 -29.05
N SER A 147 -14.47 -12.62 -28.61
CA SER A 147 -13.26 -11.81 -28.42
C SER A 147 -12.38 -12.38 -27.31
N TYR A 148 -12.94 -12.61 -26.11
CA TYR A 148 -12.17 -13.19 -25.01
C TYR A 148 -11.70 -14.61 -25.32
N ARG A 149 -12.56 -15.47 -25.86
CA ARG A 149 -12.17 -16.85 -26.21
C ARG A 149 -10.96 -16.87 -27.15
N ASN A 150 -10.95 -16.05 -28.19
CA ASN A 150 -9.85 -15.98 -29.14
C ASN A 150 -8.58 -15.37 -28.53
N GLU A 151 -8.73 -14.41 -27.63
CA GLU A 151 -7.61 -13.81 -26.91
C GLU A 151 -6.94 -14.82 -25.97
N PHE A 152 -7.71 -15.57 -25.18
CA PHE A 152 -7.18 -16.67 -24.35
C PHE A 152 -6.46 -17.72 -25.20
N LEU A 153 -7.04 -18.13 -26.34
CA LEU A 153 -6.39 -19.06 -27.27
C LEU A 153 -5.06 -18.51 -27.81
N THR A 154 -4.98 -17.20 -28.04
CA THR A 154 -3.77 -16.54 -28.54
C THR A 154 -2.69 -16.46 -27.45
N VAL A 155 -3.07 -16.11 -26.22
CA VAL A 155 -2.13 -15.90 -25.10
C VAL A 155 -1.65 -17.22 -24.51
N TYR A 156 -2.53 -18.20 -24.37
CA TYR A 156 -2.27 -19.43 -23.61
C TYR A 156 -2.37 -20.71 -24.44
N GLY A 157 -2.81 -20.65 -25.70
CA GLY A 157 -3.06 -21.83 -26.51
C GLY A 157 -4.30 -22.63 -26.11
N ASP A 158 -5.10 -22.11 -25.17
CA ASP A 158 -6.33 -22.74 -24.69
C ASP A 158 -7.41 -21.67 -24.40
N THR A 159 -8.66 -22.09 -24.33
CA THR A 159 -9.79 -21.25 -23.93
C THR A 159 -9.70 -20.84 -22.46
N ALA A 160 -10.51 -19.87 -22.03
CA ALA A 160 -10.50 -19.42 -20.64
C ALA A 160 -10.80 -20.60 -19.69
N SER A 161 -10.05 -20.67 -18.59
CA SER A 161 -10.25 -21.56 -17.46
C SER A 161 -10.08 -20.77 -16.16
N PRO A 162 -10.58 -21.24 -14.99
CA PRO A 162 -10.30 -20.57 -13.72
C PRO A 162 -8.79 -20.39 -13.49
N PHE A 163 -8.00 -21.39 -13.90
CA PHE A 163 -6.54 -21.38 -13.81
C PHE A 163 -5.88 -20.28 -14.66
N LEU A 164 -6.33 -20.09 -15.90
CA LEU A 164 -5.77 -19.06 -16.80
C LEU A 164 -6.28 -17.65 -16.49
N LEU A 165 -7.52 -17.53 -16.00
CA LEU A 165 -8.13 -16.26 -15.60
C LEU A 165 -7.30 -15.59 -14.49
N VAL A 166 -7.06 -16.29 -13.39
CA VAL A 166 -6.32 -15.73 -12.26
C VAL A 166 -4.88 -15.39 -12.62
N ARG A 167 -4.27 -16.12 -13.56
CA ARG A 167 -2.90 -15.89 -14.04
C ARG A 167 -2.77 -14.65 -14.91
N ALA A 168 -3.77 -14.39 -15.74
CA ALA A 168 -3.82 -13.16 -16.54
C ALA A 168 -3.90 -11.94 -15.61
N LEU A 169 -4.86 -11.94 -14.67
CA LEU A 169 -5.04 -10.87 -13.69
C LEU A 169 -3.79 -10.68 -12.83
N ALA A 170 -3.22 -11.75 -12.28
CA ALA A 170 -2.02 -11.66 -11.46
C ALA A 170 -0.76 -11.25 -12.25
N ASN A 171 -0.69 -11.46 -13.57
CA ASN A 171 0.38 -10.88 -14.39
C ASN A 171 0.23 -9.36 -14.47
N PHE A 172 -0.98 -8.86 -14.69
CA PHE A 172 -1.26 -7.42 -14.71
C PHE A 172 -0.96 -6.76 -13.37
N GLU A 173 -1.43 -7.33 -12.27
CA GLU A 173 -1.19 -6.78 -10.92
C GLU A 173 0.30 -6.69 -10.58
N ARG A 174 1.12 -7.64 -11.07
CA ARG A 174 2.59 -7.57 -10.95
C ARG A 174 3.24 -6.46 -11.77
N THR A 175 2.55 -5.87 -12.74
CA THR A 175 3.05 -4.69 -13.48
C THR A 175 2.80 -3.37 -12.76
N LEU A 176 1.99 -3.37 -11.69
CA LEU A 176 1.62 -2.16 -10.94
C LEU A 176 2.75 -1.71 -10.00
N ILE A 177 3.94 -1.48 -10.54
CA ILE A 177 5.14 -1.11 -9.80
C ILE A 177 5.31 0.40 -9.84
N ASP A 178 5.51 1.03 -8.68
CA ASP A 178 5.79 2.47 -8.57
C ASP A 178 6.88 2.74 -7.52
N PHE A 179 7.99 3.27 -8.01
CA PHE A 179 9.16 3.73 -7.27
C PHE A 179 9.61 5.12 -7.76
N ASP A 180 8.64 6.00 -8.07
CA ASP A 180 8.89 7.36 -8.59
C ASP A 180 8.26 8.43 -7.69
N ALA A 181 8.25 8.20 -6.36
CA ALA A 181 7.86 9.23 -5.41
C ALA A 181 9.03 10.23 -5.17
N PRO A 182 8.76 11.46 -4.71
CA PRO A 182 9.82 12.39 -4.32
C PRO A 182 10.81 11.80 -3.30
N PHE A 183 10.34 10.95 -2.38
CA PHE A 183 11.20 10.20 -1.48
C PHE A 183 12.14 9.23 -2.21
N ASP A 184 11.63 8.54 -3.24
CA ASP A 184 12.45 7.64 -4.08
C ASP A 184 13.54 8.43 -4.81
N GLN A 185 13.21 9.56 -5.43
CA GLN A 185 14.18 10.44 -6.10
C GLN A 185 15.26 10.94 -5.12
N PHE A 186 14.86 11.29 -3.90
CA PHE A 186 15.79 11.73 -2.85
C PHE A 186 16.77 10.65 -2.42
N ILE A 187 16.29 9.43 -2.14
CA ILE A 187 17.18 8.33 -1.73
C ILE A 187 18.05 7.81 -2.89
N GLN A 188 17.68 8.09 -4.14
CA GLN A 188 18.51 7.85 -5.33
C GLN A 188 19.50 9.00 -5.63
N GLY A 189 19.55 10.03 -4.79
CA GLY A 189 20.59 11.07 -4.81
C GLY A 189 20.15 12.47 -5.26
N ASP A 190 18.86 12.69 -5.56
CA ASP A 190 18.35 14.04 -5.77
C ASP A 190 18.01 14.73 -4.44
N ALA A 191 19.00 15.41 -3.87
CA ALA A 191 18.85 16.16 -2.62
C ALA A 191 17.79 17.27 -2.67
N THR A 192 17.28 17.62 -3.85
CA THR A 192 16.23 18.66 -4.03
C THR A 192 14.82 18.09 -4.13
N ALA A 193 14.66 16.77 -4.23
CA ALA A 193 13.37 16.12 -4.40
C ALA A 193 12.46 16.24 -3.16
N LEU A 194 13.05 16.41 -1.96
CA LEU A 194 12.29 16.67 -0.73
C LEU A 194 12.37 18.13 -0.28
N SER A 195 11.24 18.63 0.21
CA SER A 195 11.20 19.91 0.90
C SER A 195 11.92 19.84 2.25
N SER A 196 12.30 20.99 2.81
CA SER A 196 12.93 21.04 4.13
C SER A 196 12.05 20.45 5.25
N ASP A 197 10.73 20.53 5.10
CA ASP A 197 9.80 20.00 6.09
C ASP A 197 9.59 18.49 5.92
N ALA A 198 9.58 17.97 4.68
CA ALA A 198 9.59 16.54 4.44
C ALA A 198 10.87 15.87 4.97
N ILE A 199 12.04 16.51 4.83
CA ILE A 199 13.30 16.02 5.42
C ILE A 199 13.19 15.93 6.94
N LYS A 200 12.68 16.99 7.61
CA LYS A 200 12.47 16.97 9.08
C LYS A 200 11.42 15.94 9.48
N GLY A 201 10.37 15.77 8.68
CA GLY A 201 9.36 14.73 8.88
C GLY A 201 9.93 13.32 8.79
N GLY A 202 10.83 13.08 7.84
CA GLY A 202 11.61 11.86 7.74
C GLY A 202 12.38 11.59 9.04
N LYS A 203 13.07 12.60 9.59
CA LYS A 203 13.78 12.49 10.89
C LYS A 203 12.85 12.09 12.04
N LEU A 204 11.60 12.52 12.02
CA LEU A 204 10.61 12.05 12.98
C LEU A 204 10.23 10.59 12.70
N PHE A 205 9.93 10.26 11.45
CA PHE A 205 9.48 8.94 11.02
C PHE A 205 10.42 7.80 11.40
N TYR A 206 11.74 7.93 11.16
CA TYR A 206 12.70 6.89 11.58
C TYR A 206 13.28 7.11 13.00
N GLY A 207 12.82 8.15 13.70
CA GLY A 207 13.39 8.64 14.95
C GLY A 207 12.32 8.71 16.02
N LYS A 208 12.03 9.92 16.50
CA LYS A 208 11.11 10.17 17.62
C LYS A 208 9.73 9.52 17.44
N ALA A 209 9.16 9.56 16.24
CA ALA A 209 7.83 9.00 15.98
C ALA A 209 7.85 7.48 15.72
N ALA A 210 9.04 6.88 15.54
CA ALA A 210 9.27 5.44 15.43
C ALA A 210 8.41 4.69 14.39
N CYS A 211 7.83 5.38 13.41
CA CYS A 211 6.96 4.79 12.38
C CYS A 211 7.67 3.69 11.58
N VAL A 212 8.99 3.83 11.38
CA VAL A 212 9.84 2.84 10.70
C VAL A 212 9.82 1.46 11.36
N GLN A 213 9.47 1.33 12.64
CA GLN A 213 9.43 0.02 13.32
C GLN A 213 8.41 -0.96 12.72
N CYS A 214 7.42 -0.43 12.00
CA CYS A 214 6.43 -1.20 11.24
C CYS A 214 6.54 -0.90 9.74
N HIS A 215 6.81 0.35 9.38
CA HIS A 215 6.87 0.83 8.01
C HIS A 215 8.32 0.97 7.53
N SER A 216 8.97 -0.17 7.32
CA SER A 216 10.41 -0.25 7.02
C SER A 216 10.73 -0.62 5.57
N GLY A 217 12.01 -0.48 5.22
CA GLY A 217 12.56 -0.86 3.92
C GLY A 217 12.01 -0.03 2.77
N VAL A 218 12.38 -0.40 1.54
CA VAL A 218 11.90 0.32 0.36
C VAL A 218 10.38 0.21 0.21
N LEU A 219 9.74 -0.89 0.62
CA LEU A 219 8.27 -1.01 0.50
C LEU A 219 7.50 -0.26 1.59
N LEU A 220 8.18 0.35 2.57
CA LEU A 220 7.56 1.09 3.68
C LEU A 220 6.55 0.22 4.46
N THR A 221 6.89 -1.04 4.65
CA THR A 221 6.15 -2.04 5.42
C THR A 221 7.04 -3.24 5.71
N ASP A 222 6.91 -3.82 6.90
CA ASP A 222 7.48 -5.12 7.27
C ASP A 222 6.53 -6.30 6.97
N PHE A 223 5.34 -6.00 6.43
CA PHE A 223 4.21 -6.92 6.21
C PHE A 223 3.67 -7.62 7.46
N GLY A 224 4.12 -7.25 8.66
CA GLY A 224 3.68 -7.83 9.92
C GLY A 224 2.21 -7.54 10.22
N PHE A 225 1.77 -7.92 11.41
CA PHE A 225 0.40 -7.71 11.87
C PHE A 225 0.43 -6.93 13.17
N ALA A 226 -0.39 -5.88 13.23
CA ALA A 226 -0.51 -5.05 14.42
C ALA A 226 -1.94 -4.49 14.51
N ASN A 227 -2.32 -4.10 15.72
CA ASN A 227 -3.45 -3.23 15.94
C ASN A 227 -2.90 -1.84 16.29
N ASN A 228 -3.16 -0.86 15.43
CA ASN A 228 -2.62 0.49 15.58
C ASN A 228 -3.44 1.39 16.53
N GLY A 229 -4.38 0.83 17.30
CA GLY A 229 -5.23 1.56 18.22
C GLY A 229 -6.36 2.36 17.55
N THR A 230 -6.70 2.08 16.29
CA THR A 230 -7.87 2.69 15.63
C THR A 230 -9.17 2.25 16.31
N ALA A 231 -10.17 3.15 16.35
CA ALA A 231 -11.47 2.84 16.93
C ALA A 231 -12.09 1.58 16.29
N ILE A 232 -12.61 0.69 17.13
CA ILE A 232 -13.33 -0.52 16.68
C ILE A 232 -14.77 -0.11 16.38
N LEU A 233 -15.06 0.17 15.10
CA LEU A 233 -16.39 0.58 14.65
C LEU A 233 -17.32 -0.60 14.33
N ASP A 234 -16.76 -1.74 13.90
CA ASP A 234 -17.47 -3.01 13.73
C ASP A 234 -16.84 -4.08 14.62
N SER A 235 -17.51 -4.40 15.74
CA SER A 235 -17.09 -5.45 16.67
C SER A 235 -17.23 -6.87 16.14
N SER A 236 -17.62 -7.05 14.87
CA SER A 236 -17.67 -8.34 14.17
C SER A 236 -16.55 -8.53 13.15
N ASP A 237 -15.71 -7.51 12.90
CA ASP A 237 -14.46 -7.68 12.15
C ASP A 237 -13.33 -8.00 13.12
N TYR A 238 -13.11 -9.29 13.41
CA TYR A 238 -12.02 -9.71 14.31
C TYR A 238 -10.62 -9.64 13.68
N GLY A 239 -10.48 -9.10 12.46
CA GLY A 239 -9.21 -9.05 11.77
C GLY A 239 -8.64 -10.45 11.58
N ARG A 240 -7.35 -10.62 11.86
CA ARG A 240 -6.61 -11.87 11.65
C ARG A 240 -7.18 -13.07 12.41
N GLU A 241 -7.84 -12.89 13.56
CA GLU A 241 -8.49 -13.99 14.28
C GLU A 241 -9.55 -14.72 13.44
N LEU A 242 -10.20 -14.06 12.46
CA LEU A 242 -11.15 -14.70 11.55
C LEU A 242 -10.51 -15.86 10.74
N LEU A 243 -9.20 -15.80 10.54
CA LEU A 243 -8.42 -16.83 9.86
C LEU A 243 -7.79 -17.82 10.85
N THR A 244 -7.17 -17.31 11.92
CA THR A 244 -6.33 -18.13 12.81
C THR A 244 -7.11 -18.79 13.93
N ASN A 245 -8.28 -18.23 14.29
CA ASN A 245 -9.08 -18.63 15.44
C ASN A 245 -8.32 -18.52 16.78
N GLU A 246 -7.27 -17.69 16.82
CA GLU A 246 -6.46 -17.42 18.01
C GLU A 246 -6.86 -16.05 18.59
N SER A 247 -7.25 -16.02 19.86
CA SER A 247 -7.71 -14.79 20.51
C SER A 247 -6.64 -13.71 20.63
N GLY A 248 -5.35 -14.09 20.57
CA GLY A 248 -4.22 -13.16 20.50
C GLY A 248 -4.11 -12.40 19.19
N ASP A 249 -4.73 -12.88 18.11
CA ASP A 249 -4.76 -12.23 16.80
C ASP A 249 -5.96 -11.30 16.60
N ARG A 250 -6.77 -11.12 17.64
CA ARG A 250 -7.99 -10.32 17.59
C ARG A 250 -7.68 -8.86 17.24
N TYR A 251 -8.35 -8.36 16.19
CA TYR A 251 -8.18 -7.02 15.64
C TYR A 251 -6.76 -6.70 15.15
N LEU A 252 -5.94 -7.71 14.89
CA LEU A 252 -4.69 -7.52 14.17
C LEU A 252 -4.97 -7.44 12.66
N PHE A 253 -4.35 -6.48 11.99
CA PHE A 253 -4.39 -6.34 10.55
C PHE A 253 -2.97 -6.23 10.00
N LYS A 254 -2.81 -6.66 8.75
CA LYS A 254 -1.56 -6.54 8.02
C LYS A 254 -1.15 -5.07 7.94
N ILE A 255 0.10 -4.78 8.28
CA ILE A 255 0.71 -3.46 8.18
C ILE A 255 0.82 -3.10 6.69
N PRO A 256 0.10 -2.07 6.20
CA PRO A 256 0.12 -1.72 4.79
C PRO A 256 1.43 -1.00 4.41
N SER A 257 1.77 -1.05 3.12
CA SER A 257 2.77 -0.13 2.55
C SER A 257 2.27 1.32 2.66
N LEU A 258 3.18 2.26 2.93
CA LEU A 258 2.90 3.70 2.87
C LEU A 258 3.26 4.35 1.53
N ARG A 259 3.63 3.56 0.52
CA ARG A 259 3.92 4.08 -0.82
C ARG A 259 2.70 4.78 -1.40
N LYS A 260 2.88 6.00 -1.91
CA LYS A 260 1.81 6.85 -2.43
C LYS A 260 0.65 7.08 -1.47
N VAL A 261 0.86 6.97 -0.15
CA VAL A 261 -0.23 7.02 0.83
C VAL A 261 -1.06 8.32 0.74
N GLN A 262 -0.47 9.43 0.26
CA GLN A 262 -1.19 10.70 0.09
C GLN A 262 -2.45 10.61 -0.79
N ILE A 263 -2.45 9.73 -1.79
CA ILE A 263 -3.51 9.64 -2.79
C ILE A 263 -4.50 8.50 -2.54
N THR A 264 -4.37 7.80 -1.40
CA THR A 264 -5.16 6.61 -1.07
C THR A 264 -6.12 6.85 0.10
N THR A 265 -6.59 8.09 0.28
CA THR A 265 -7.63 8.43 1.27
C THR A 265 -8.96 7.76 0.90
N PRO A 266 -9.80 7.32 1.88
CA PRO A 266 -9.59 7.40 3.33
C PRO A 266 -8.72 6.26 3.89
N TYR A 267 -8.26 6.43 5.13
CA TYR A 267 -7.26 5.58 5.77
C TYR A 267 -7.86 4.59 6.78
N MET A 268 -6.99 3.69 7.25
CA MET A 268 -7.29 2.53 8.11
C MET A 268 -7.95 1.38 7.34
N HIS A 269 -8.19 0.26 8.04
CA HIS A 269 -8.77 -0.92 7.41
C HIS A 269 -10.23 -0.72 6.97
N ASP A 270 -10.93 0.22 7.61
CA ASP A 270 -12.36 0.48 7.46
C ASP A 270 -12.67 1.88 6.91
N GLY A 271 -11.65 2.62 6.46
CA GLY A 271 -11.79 3.96 5.89
C GLY A 271 -12.28 5.03 6.88
N SER A 272 -12.11 4.82 8.19
CA SER A 272 -12.64 5.71 9.23
C SER A 272 -11.91 7.05 9.38
N VAL A 273 -10.67 7.16 8.86
CA VAL A 273 -9.83 8.35 9.05
C VAL A 273 -9.65 9.06 7.71
N ALA A 274 -10.01 10.35 7.64
CA ALA A 274 -10.14 11.05 6.36
C ALA A 274 -8.81 11.59 5.80
N THR A 275 -7.94 12.15 6.65
CA THR A 275 -6.74 12.85 6.21
C THR A 275 -5.46 12.29 6.85
N LEU A 276 -4.31 12.48 6.21
CA LEU A 276 -3.01 12.13 6.82
C LEU A 276 -2.77 12.91 8.12
N ALA A 277 -3.30 14.13 8.23
CA ALA A 277 -3.22 14.91 9.46
C ALA A 277 -3.99 14.22 10.60
N ASP A 278 -5.18 13.69 10.33
CA ASP A 278 -5.95 12.91 11.31
C ASP A 278 -5.25 11.58 11.67
N VAL A 279 -4.61 10.93 10.68
CA VAL A 279 -3.78 9.73 10.94
C VAL A 279 -2.65 10.07 11.92
N VAL A 280 -1.90 11.12 11.64
CA VAL A 280 -0.79 11.58 12.49
C VAL A 280 -1.30 12.00 13.86
N GLU A 281 -2.45 12.67 13.96
CA GLU A 281 -3.06 13.02 15.24
C GLU A 281 -3.40 11.78 16.07
N GLN A 282 -4.01 10.77 15.45
CA GLN A 282 -4.38 9.52 16.13
C GLN A 282 -3.13 8.81 16.67
N TYR A 283 -2.07 8.68 15.88
CA TYR A 283 -0.81 8.09 16.34
C TYR A 283 -0.16 8.95 17.43
N ASN A 284 -0.19 10.28 17.29
CA ASN A 284 0.36 11.19 18.31
C ASN A 284 -0.35 11.07 19.66
N ALA A 285 -1.64 10.72 19.67
CA ALA A 285 -2.42 10.47 20.87
C ALA A 285 -2.20 9.07 21.48
N GLY A 286 -1.47 8.15 20.82
CA GLY A 286 -1.33 6.76 21.24
C GLY A 286 -2.55 5.89 20.88
N GLY A 287 -3.33 6.27 19.86
CA GLY A 287 -4.56 5.58 19.47
C GLY A 287 -5.74 5.88 20.39
N MET A 288 -6.73 4.97 20.41
CA MET A 288 -8.03 5.13 21.09
C MET A 288 -8.11 4.45 22.47
N ASN A 289 -6.96 4.08 23.05
CA ASN A 289 -6.83 3.55 24.41
C ASN A 289 -7.71 2.31 24.72
N HIS A 290 -7.67 1.29 23.85
CA HIS A 290 -8.29 -0.01 24.10
C HIS A 290 -7.24 -1.11 24.30
N SER A 291 -7.61 -2.21 24.94
CA SER A 291 -6.66 -3.28 25.34
C SER A 291 -6.04 -4.08 24.20
N PHE A 292 -6.52 -3.92 22.97
CA PHE A 292 -5.98 -4.62 21.79
C PHE A 292 -4.83 -3.87 21.11
N THR A 293 -4.57 -2.62 21.49
CA THR A 293 -3.56 -1.78 20.85
C THR A 293 -2.18 -2.38 21.02
N ASP A 294 -1.39 -2.41 19.95
CA ASP A 294 0.00 -2.86 19.98
C ASP A 294 0.81 -1.97 20.94
N SER A 295 1.65 -2.57 21.78
CA SER A 295 2.43 -1.85 22.81
C SER A 295 3.43 -0.84 22.26
N ARG A 296 3.70 -0.84 20.96
CA ARG A 296 4.52 0.18 20.29
C ARG A 296 3.75 1.48 20.06
N ILE A 297 2.42 1.45 20.13
CA ILE A 297 1.57 2.62 19.90
C ILE A 297 1.38 3.35 21.23
N GLU A 298 2.22 4.34 21.45
CA GLU A 298 2.23 5.21 22.63
C GLU A 298 2.12 6.68 22.20
N PRO A 299 1.70 7.60 23.07
CA PRO A 299 1.71 9.02 22.77
C PRO A 299 3.11 9.49 22.31
N LEU A 300 3.16 10.24 21.21
CA LEU A 300 4.43 10.62 20.56
C LEU A 300 4.96 11.99 21.02
N ASP A 301 4.12 12.77 21.72
CA ASP A 301 4.41 14.14 22.17
C ASP A 301 4.99 15.03 21.04
N LEU A 302 4.44 14.92 19.83
CA LEU A 302 4.79 15.78 18.70
C LEU A 302 4.10 17.14 18.86
N SER A 303 4.89 18.20 18.70
CA SER A 303 4.40 19.55 18.52
C SER A 303 3.58 19.69 17.22
N VAL A 304 2.81 20.77 17.10
CA VAL A 304 2.05 21.07 15.87
C VAL A 304 2.95 21.06 14.64
N THR A 305 4.12 21.71 14.73
CA THR A 305 5.09 21.77 13.63
C THR A 305 5.70 20.40 13.30
N GLU A 306 5.99 19.55 14.29
CA GLU A 306 6.47 18.19 14.04
C GLU A 306 5.41 17.33 13.33
N LYS A 307 4.13 17.48 13.70
CA LYS A 307 3.04 16.77 13.02
C LYS A 307 2.91 17.20 11.55
N GLU A 308 2.97 18.50 11.27
CA GLU A 308 2.95 19.02 9.90
C GLU A 308 4.13 18.52 9.07
N GLN A 309 5.32 18.47 9.66
CA GLN A 309 6.53 17.93 9.02
C GLN A 309 6.38 16.43 8.72
N LEU A 310 5.86 15.65 9.66
CA LEU A 310 5.59 14.22 9.45
C LEU A 310 4.57 14.01 8.32
N VAL A 311 3.50 14.81 8.28
CA VAL A 311 2.55 14.78 7.15
C VAL A 311 3.23 15.12 5.83
N ALA A 312 4.12 16.13 5.80
CA ALA A 312 4.87 16.49 4.60
C ALA A 312 5.79 15.34 4.12
N PHE A 313 6.36 14.57 5.05
CA PHE A 313 7.12 13.37 4.70
C PHE A 313 6.22 12.27 4.14
N LEU A 314 5.09 11.96 4.80
CA LEU A 314 4.12 10.97 4.30
C LEU A 314 3.58 11.32 2.90
N ALA A 315 3.43 12.61 2.61
CA ALA A 315 3.03 13.11 1.30
C ALA A 315 4.10 12.90 0.21
N SER A 316 5.36 12.65 0.60
CA SER A 316 6.46 12.44 -0.33
C SER A 316 6.72 10.97 -0.68
N LEU A 317 6.00 10.04 -0.03
CA LEU A 317 6.16 8.58 -0.17
C LEU A 317 5.41 7.99 -1.37
#